data_AF-A0A1H5TFA7-F1
#
_entry.id   AF-A0A1H5TFA7-F1
#
_cell.length_a   1.000
_cell.length_b   1.000
_cell.length_c   1.000
_cell.angle_alpha   90.00
_cell.angle_beta   90.00
_cell.angle_gamma   90.00
#
_symmetry.space_group_name_H-M   'P 1'
#
loop_
_entity.id
_entity.type
_entity.pdbx_description
1 polymer ?
#
loop_
_entity_poly.entity_id
_entity_poly.type
_entity_poly.pdbx_seq_one_letter_code
_entity_poly.pdbx_strand_id
1 'polypeptide(L)'
;MTSPALAALLLLSASFLNACDALPVANEQPTKTVTVMGREWAVVQVGEEPATWKAVRDNNGLNPFGRPAASRTLQATRAINAATGCRVVRSTMYQTDTGAFYVQVACN
;
A
#
# COMPACT_ATOMS: atom_id res chain seq x y z
N MET A 1 63.08 -39.81 -15.54
CA MET A 1 61.90 -40.35 -14.85
C MET A 1 61.81 -39.56 -13.55
N THR A 2 60.91 -38.61 -13.29
CA THR A 2 59.50 -38.40 -13.66
C THR A 2 59.17 -36.90 -13.53
N SER A 3 58.30 -36.40 -14.41
CA SER A 3 57.90 -34.99 -14.57
C SER A 3 57.16 -34.36 -13.36
N PRO A 4 57.28 -33.04 -13.12
CA PRO A 4 56.37 -32.28 -12.25
C PRO A 4 55.16 -31.79 -13.08
N ALA A 5 54.22 -32.68 -13.37
CA ALA A 5 52.97 -32.35 -14.06
C ALA A 5 51.77 -32.55 -13.13
N LEU A 6 51.73 -31.79 -12.04
CA LEU A 6 50.59 -31.70 -11.11
C LEU A 6 50.43 -30.24 -10.67
N ALA A 7 50.48 -29.33 -11.65
CA ALA A 7 50.07 -27.94 -11.47
C ALA A 7 48.69 -27.76 -12.11
N ALA A 8 47.81 -27.10 -11.34
CA ALA A 8 46.62 -26.40 -11.82
C ALA A 8 45.50 -27.28 -12.40
N LEU A 9 44.69 -27.90 -11.53
CA LEU A 9 43.32 -28.26 -11.93
C LEU A 9 42.34 -28.36 -10.75
N LEU A 10 42.23 -27.32 -9.90
CA LEU A 10 41.24 -27.31 -8.80
C LEU A 10 40.64 -25.93 -8.50
N LEU A 11 40.33 -25.11 -9.51
CA LEU A 11 39.63 -23.83 -9.29
C LEU A 11 38.54 -23.57 -10.34
N LEU A 12 37.63 -24.51 -10.57
CA LEU A 12 36.41 -24.23 -11.34
C LEU A 12 35.24 -25.05 -10.80
N SER A 13 34.67 -24.63 -9.68
CA SER A 13 33.30 -25.03 -9.36
C SER A 13 32.61 -24.00 -8.46
N ALA A 14 31.35 -23.73 -8.82
CA ALA A 14 30.34 -22.98 -8.07
C ALA A 14 30.45 -21.44 -8.11
N SER A 15 30.03 -20.85 -9.23
CA SER A 15 29.48 -19.48 -9.27
C SER A 15 28.19 -19.45 -10.06
N PHE A 16 27.28 -20.36 -9.74
CA PHE A 16 25.90 -20.32 -10.23
C PHE A 16 24.98 -20.34 -9.01
N LEU A 17 23.95 -19.51 -9.04
CA LEU A 17 22.90 -19.28 -8.04
C LEU A 17 23.23 -18.18 -7.04
N ASN A 18 22.88 -16.94 -7.40
CA ASN A 18 22.10 -16.04 -6.55
C ASN A 18 21.76 -14.74 -7.33
N ALA A 19 21.03 -14.88 -8.43
CA ALA A 19 20.18 -13.81 -8.92
C ALA A 19 18.79 -14.05 -8.32
N CYS A 20 18.66 -13.80 -7.02
CA CYS A 20 17.35 -13.62 -6.42
C CYS A 20 16.93 -12.21 -6.82
N ASP A 21 16.13 -12.10 -7.89
CA ASP A 21 15.46 -10.86 -8.24
C ASP A 21 14.71 -10.38 -7.00
N ALA A 22 15.22 -9.33 -6.38
CA ALA A 22 14.50 -8.61 -5.36
C ALA A 22 13.25 -8.04 -6.07
N LEU A 23 12.10 -8.67 -5.87
CA LEU A 23 10.82 -8.07 -6.21
C LEU A 23 10.84 -6.66 -5.64
N PRO A 24 10.50 -5.61 -6.43
CA PRO A 24 10.42 -4.27 -5.90
C PRO A 24 9.43 -4.32 -4.74
N VAL A 25 9.95 -4.14 -3.52
CA VAL A 25 9.14 -3.85 -2.36
C VAL A 25 8.51 -2.50 -2.69
N ALA A 26 7.27 -2.54 -3.17
CA ALA A 26 6.45 -1.34 -3.29
C ALA A 26 6.59 -0.60 -1.96
N ASN A 27 7.05 0.65 -2.02
CA ASN A 27 7.32 1.45 -0.85
C ASN A 27 5.97 1.77 -0.20
N GLU A 28 5.46 0.82 0.59
CA GLU A 28 4.14 0.90 1.20
C GLU A 28 4.21 2.01 2.23
N GLN A 29 3.66 3.17 1.85
CA GLN A 29 3.67 4.33 2.71
C GLN A 29 3.01 3.99 4.05
N PRO A 30 3.48 4.58 5.16
CA PRO A 30 2.90 4.30 6.47
C PRO A 30 1.40 4.60 6.46
N THR A 31 0.61 3.64 6.95
CA THR A 31 -0.83 3.81 7.10
C THR A 31 -1.10 4.94 8.09
N LYS A 32 -1.93 5.91 7.67
CA LYS A 32 -2.37 7.03 8.51
C LYS A 32 -3.78 6.75 9.02
N THR A 33 -3.96 6.85 10.33
CA THR A 33 -5.28 6.75 10.96
C THR A 33 -5.87 8.14 11.20
N VAL A 34 -7.10 8.38 10.76
CA VAL A 34 -7.81 9.64 10.94
C VAL A 34 -9.24 9.42 11.43
N THR A 35 -9.75 10.36 12.23
CA THR A 35 -11.12 10.28 12.75
C THR A 35 -12.04 11.21 11.98
N VAL A 36 -13.05 10.66 11.32
CA VAL A 36 -14.03 11.41 10.53
C VAL A 36 -15.43 11.07 11.01
N MET A 37 -16.18 12.08 11.45
CA MET A 37 -17.58 11.94 11.88
C MET A 37 -17.79 10.88 12.98
N GLY A 38 -16.77 10.67 13.84
CA GLY A 38 -16.82 9.69 14.93
C GLY A 38 -16.57 8.24 14.50
N ARG A 39 -15.84 8.05 13.39
CA ARG A 39 -15.33 6.75 12.94
C ARG A 39 -13.86 6.90 12.58
N GLU A 40 -13.07 5.90 12.94
CA GLU A 40 -11.68 5.82 12.51
C GLU A 40 -11.60 5.30 11.08
N TRP A 41 -10.62 5.83 10.35
CA TRP A 41 -10.31 5.48 8.98
C TRP A 41 -8.81 5.23 8.86
N ALA A 42 -8.44 4.07 8.35
CA ALA A 42 -7.08 3.76 7.94
C ALA A 42 -6.90 4.16 6.48
N VAL A 43 -5.91 5.01 6.21
CA VAL A 43 -5.63 5.56 4.87
C VAL A 43 -4.19 5.25 4.48
N VAL A 44 -3.98 4.68 3.31
CA VAL A 44 -2.66 4.24 2.83
C VAL A 44 -2.53 4.46 1.33
N GLN A 45 -1.33 4.85 0.86
CA GLN A 45 -1.04 4.91 -0.57
C GLN A 45 -0.78 3.49 -1.09
N VAL A 46 -1.44 3.13 -2.19
CA VAL A 46 -1.38 1.79 -2.80
C VAL A 46 -0.86 1.81 -4.24
N GLY A 47 -0.61 2.98 -4.81
CA GLY A 47 -0.03 3.14 -6.14
C GLY A 47 0.69 4.49 -6.27
N GLU A 48 1.77 4.52 -7.03
CA GLU A 48 2.68 5.66 -7.12
C GLU A 48 2.27 6.67 -8.19
N GLU A 49 1.94 6.23 -9.41
CA GLU A 49 1.60 7.14 -10.51
C GLU A 49 0.44 6.61 -11.39
N PRO A 50 -0.73 7.29 -11.41
CA PRO A 50 -1.12 8.38 -10.52
C PRO A 50 -1.27 7.90 -9.06
N ALA A 51 -0.89 8.76 -8.11
CA ALA A 51 -0.94 8.45 -6.68
C ALA A 51 -2.34 8.01 -6.25
N THR A 52 -2.47 6.71 -5.93
CA THR A 52 -3.76 6.09 -5.59
C THR A 52 -3.78 5.76 -4.11
N TRP A 53 -4.85 6.17 -3.43
CA TRP A 53 -5.03 6.03 -2.00
C TRP A 53 -6.20 5.11 -1.68
N LYS A 54 -5.99 4.21 -0.72
CA LYS A 54 -7.00 3.32 -0.15
C LYS A 54 -7.44 3.86 1.21
N ALA A 55 -8.75 3.92 1.46
CA ALA A 55 -9.33 4.27 2.74
C ALA A 55 -10.29 3.17 3.21
N VAL A 56 -10.03 2.63 4.40
CA VAL A 56 -10.86 1.59 5.05
C VAL A 56 -11.39 2.16 6.35
N ARG A 57 -12.70 2.04 6.55
CA ARG A 57 -13.36 2.51 7.77
C ARG A 57 -13.34 1.41 8.82
N ASP A 58 -13.02 1.76 10.07
CA ASP A 58 -13.34 0.90 11.19
C ASP A 58 -14.86 0.78 11.38
N ASN A 59 -15.32 -0.44 11.65
CA ASN A 59 -16.75 -0.70 11.82
C ASN A 59 -17.24 -0.45 13.24
N ASN A 60 -16.46 0.26 14.07
CA ASN A 60 -16.81 0.65 15.44
C ASN A 60 -17.31 -0.55 16.26
N GLY A 61 -16.59 -1.67 16.16
CA GLY A 61 -16.93 -2.92 16.85
C GLY A 61 -18.32 -3.49 16.54
N LEU A 62 -18.90 -3.19 15.37
CA LEU A 62 -20.25 -3.64 14.98
C LEU A 62 -21.38 -3.16 15.91
N ASN A 63 -21.19 -2.06 16.64
CA ASN A 63 -22.19 -1.58 17.60
C ASN A 63 -23.52 -1.21 16.90
N PRO A 64 -24.63 -1.94 17.17
CA PRO A 64 -25.93 -1.68 16.53
C PRO A 64 -26.58 -0.38 17.00
N PHE A 65 -26.17 0.17 18.15
CA PHE A 65 -26.65 1.44 18.70
C PHE A 65 -25.64 2.59 18.50
N GLY A 66 -24.67 2.40 17.60
CA GLY A 66 -23.70 3.43 17.27
C GLY A 66 -24.32 4.66 16.61
N ARG A 67 -23.52 5.72 16.45
CA ARG A 67 -23.94 6.94 15.71
C ARG A 67 -24.59 6.58 14.36
N PRO A 68 -25.62 7.33 13.92
CA PRO A 68 -26.32 7.06 12.67
C PRO A 68 -25.40 6.92 11.47
N ALA A 69 -25.83 6.11 10.49
CA ALA A 69 -25.09 5.93 9.25
C ALA A 69 -25.00 7.25 8.49
N ALA A 70 -23.79 7.78 8.32
CA ALA A 70 -23.50 8.84 7.37
C ALA A 70 -23.01 8.26 6.04
N SER A 71 -23.13 9.04 4.96
CA SER A 71 -22.61 8.66 3.63
C SER A 71 -21.14 8.25 3.73
N ARG A 72 -20.83 7.01 3.32
CA ARG A 72 -19.48 6.46 3.38
C ARG A 72 -18.55 7.18 2.40
N THR A 73 -19.04 7.53 1.21
CA THR A 73 -18.29 8.29 0.21
C THR A 73 -17.84 9.66 0.73
N LEU A 74 -18.72 10.37 1.45
CA LEU A 74 -18.38 11.66 2.05
C LEU A 74 -17.31 11.50 3.14
N GLN A 75 -17.46 10.49 3.99
CA GLN A 75 -16.48 10.20 5.04
C GLN A 75 -15.13 9.79 4.46
N ALA A 76 -15.09 8.90 3.47
CA ALA A 76 -13.88 8.48 2.77
C ALA A 76 -13.17 9.67 2.12
N THR A 77 -13.93 10.55 1.44
CA THR A 77 -13.37 11.78 0.85
C THR A 77 -12.69 12.65 1.92
N ARG A 78 -13.35 12.85 3.06
CA ARG A 78 -12.79 13.64 4.18
C ARG A 78 -11.58 12.96 4.81
N ALA A 79 -11.60 11.64 4.95
CA ALA A 79 -10.51 10.87 5.51
C ALA A 79 -9.26 10.97 4.63
N ILE A 80 -9.42 10.82 3.30
CA ILE A 80 -8.31 10.92 2.35
C ILE A 80 -7.77 12.34 2.28
N ASN A 81 -8.65 13.36 2.23
CA ASN A 81 -8.22 14.76 2.31
C ASN A 81 -7.44 15.03 3.61
N ALA A 82 -7.91 14.53 4.76
CA ALA A 82 -7.26 14.73 6.05
C ALA A 82 -5.91 14.00 6.16
N ALA A 83 -5.79 12.80 5.59
CA ALA A 83 -4.57 12.00 5.64
C ALA A 83 -3.49 12.50 4.65
N THR A 84 -3.90 13.04 3.51
CA THR A 84 -2.99 13.42 2.42
C THR A 84 -2.72 14.92 2.35
N GLY A 85 -3.66 15.76 2.80
CA GLY A 85 -3.65 17.20 2.54
C GLY A 85 -4.02 17.57 1.10
N CYS A 86 -4.24 16.59 0.23
CA CYS A 86 -4.48 16.79 -1.20
C CYS A 86 -5.97 16.75 -1.55
N ARG A 87 -6.32 17.26 -2.73
CA ARG A 87 -7.69 17.25 -3.21
C ARG A 87 -8.03 15.90 -3.84
N VAL A 88 -9.04 15.21 -3.32
CA VAL A 88 -9.59 13.99 -3.93
C VAL A 88 -10.19 14.25 -5.32
N VAL A 89 -9.81 13.43 -6.31
CA VAL A 89 -10.38 13.43 -7.67
C VAL A 89 -11.57 12.48 -7.73
N ARG A 90 -12.75 12.98 -7.39
CA ARG A 90 -13.97 12.16 -7.18
C ARG A 90 -14.35 11.26 -8.35
N SER A 91 -14.08 11.65 -9.60
CA SER A 91 -14.37 10.84 -10.79
C SER A 91 -13.59 9.53 -10.84
N THR A 92 -12.48 9.44 -10.11
CA THR A 92 -11.63 8.22 -10.01
C THR A 92 -12.01 7.35 -8.82
N MET A 93 -12.98 7.78 -7.99
CA MET A 93 -13.33 7.09 -6.76
C MET A 93 -14.18 5.86 -7.05
N TYR A 94 -13.78 4.72 -6.48
CA TYR A 94 -14.62 3.53 -6.46
C TYR A 94 -14.58 2.86 -5.09
N GLN A 95 -15.60 2.04 -4.81
CA GLN A 95 -15.73 1.26 -3.58
C GLN A 95 -15.75 -0.23 -3.92
N THR A 96 -15.03 -1.03 -3.16
CA THR A 96 -15.10 -2.50 -3.24
C THR A 96 -16.27 -3.05 -2.42
N ASP A 97 -16.56 -4.34 -2.63
CA ASP A 97 -17.52 -5.13 -1.84
C ASP A 97 -17.15 -5.19 -0.34
N THR A 98 -15.85 -5.25 -0.02
CA THR A 98 -15.32 -5.17 1.34
C THR A 98 -15.50 -3.78 1.99
N GLY A 99 -15.93 -2.78 1.23
CA GLY A 99 -16.17 -1.42 1.72
C GLY A 99 -14.94 -0.52 1.75
N ALA A 100 -13.83 -0.94 1.13
CA ALA A 100 -12.66 -0.10 0.92
C ALA A 100 -12.90 0.90 -0.21
N PHE A 101 -12.44 2.13 -0.03
CA PHE A 101 -12.50 3.18 -1.04
C PHE A 101 -11.13 3.38 -1.66
N TYR A 102 -11.06 3.49 -2.98
CA TYR A 102 -9.85 3.78 -3.73
C TYR A 102 -10.06 5.05 -4.53
N VAL A 103 -9.05 5.93 -4.58
CA VAL A 103 -9.14 7.18 -5.33
C VAL A 103 -7.77 7.77 -5.64
N GLN A 104 -7.68 8.54 -6.72
CA GLN A 104 -6.54 9.39 -7.00
C GLN A 104 -6.67 10.75 -6.29
N VAL A 105 -5.55 11.36 -5.95
CA VAL A 105 -5.49 12.71 -5.37
C VAL A 105 -4.68 13.65 -6.25
N ALA A 106 -5.05 14.93 -6.22
CA ALA A 106 -4.28 16.01 -6.83
C ALA A 106 -3.66 16.86 -5.71
N CYS A 107 -2.33 16.82 -5.62
CA CYS A 107 -1.54 17.66 -4.73
C CYS A 107 -1.00 18.83 -5.55
N ASN A 108 -1.26 20.06 -5.11
CA ASN A 108 -0.75 21.29 -5.73
C ASN A 108 0.38 21.85 -4.89
#